data_AF-A0A7X7KC67-F1
#
_entry.id   AF-A0A7X7KC67-F1
#
_cell.length_a   1.000
_cell.length_b   1.000
_cell.length_c   1.000
_cell.angle_alpha   90.00
_cell.angle_beta   90.00
_cell.angle_gamma   90.00
#
_symmetry.space_group_name_H-M   'P 1'
#
loop_
_entity.id
_entity.type
_entity.pdbx_description
1 polymer ?
#
loop_
_entity_poly.entity_id
_entity_poly.type
_entity_poly.pdbx_seq_one_letter_code
_entity_poly.pdbx_strand_id
1 'polypeptide(L)'
;EAAAILDFQLRALFLPMAMAGVGIVLSIIGIFLVKTGEQADQKTLLKALARGVNVSSFLIVVAAVGLTWLLLPPDYIWVSASVVVGLLAGWIIGKWTEYSTSDEFAPTKNLAGQALTGPATIIIGGLADGMKSVWVPVITVGAATLLAFGFAAKWQFDDIHLFAMGLYGVGIAAVGMLSTLGITLATDAYGPIADNAGGNAEMAGLDPEVRRRTDALDSLGNTTAATGKGFAIGSAALTALALLAAYVEEVRMGHEHWAASALSQKEPGLYKLNAQHIAKVSENKAIVSYLVMPAHVRHEKVKAAWENLDTAAGPVLLDRAIVADGGGIPRFVASDEEVVPTHSANMIDWMTYYACNLMNPKVLVGIFLGAMSIFVFCAMTMKAVGRAAFGMVEEVRRQFRENPGIMNFTVKPDYASPVAISTKAAQKEMIVPSLLGLLTPVAVGLLLGVAGVMGLLVGALTCGFCMAIFMANAGGTWDNAKKYIEAGAHGGKGTDAHKAAVVGDTVGDPFKDTSGPSLNILIKLMSMVSVVVAGLVVRYSLAALGIF
;
A
#
# COMPACT_ATOMS: atom_id res chain seq x y z
N GLU A 1 -23.57 9.25 -28.01
CA GLU A 1 -23.11 8.14 -27.15
C GLU A 1 -21.71 8.40 -26.58
N ALA A 2 -20.66 8.52 -27.40
CA ALA A 2 -19.29 8.78 -26.95
C ALA A 2 -19.14 10.00 -26.01
N ALA A 3 -19.80 11.13 -26.31
CA ALA A 3 -19.77 12.32 -25.45
C ALA A 3 -20.42 12.09 -24.06
N ALA A 4 -21.45 11.24 -23.99
CA ALA A 4 -22.11 10.91 -22.73
C ALA A 4 -21.26 9.96 -21.87
N ILE A 5 -20.56 9.01 -22.51
CA ILE A 5 -19.58 8.14 -21.84
C ILE A 5 -18.43 8.98 -21.27
N LEU A 6 -17.90 9.92 -22.07
CA LEU A 6 -16.83 10.82 -21.62
C LEU A 6 -17.28 11.70 -20.45
N ASP A 7 -18.49 12.28 -20.52
CA ASP A 7 -19.05 13.06 -19.41
C ASP A 7 -19.19 12.20 -18.13
N PHE A 8 -19.70 10.97 -18.25
CA PHE A 8 -19.77 10.04 -17.11
C PHE A 8 -18.38 9.74 -16.52
N GLN A 9 -17.39 9.43 -17.36
CA GLN A 9 -16.01 9.18 -16.93
C GLN A 9 -15.38 10.39 -16.23
N LEU A 10 -15.61 11.60 -16.75
CA LEU A 10 -15.13 12.83 -16.13
C LEU A 10 -15.77 13.05 -14.76
N ARG A 11 -17.09 12.83 -14.63
CA ARG A 11 -17.77 12.95 -13.33
C ARG A 11 -17.29 11.91 -12.31
N ALA A 12 -17.04 10.67 -12.76
CA ALA A 12 -16.44 9.64 -11.93
C ALA A 12 -15.01 10.01 -11.50
N LEU A 13 -14.21 10.63 -12.38
CA LEU A 13 -12.89 11.15 -12.02
C LEU A 13 -12.95 12.25 -10.95
N PHE A 14 -13.92 13.16 -11.04
CA PHE A 14 -14.05 14.28 -10.09
C PHE A 14 -14.55 13.86 -8.70
N LEU A 15 -15.32 12.77 -8.59
CA LEU A 15 -15.87 12.34 -7.31
C LEU A 15 -14.80 12.11 -6.21
N PRO A 16 -13.73 11.31 -6.40
CA PRO A 16 -12.69 11.14 -5.37
C PRO A 16 -11.95 12.45 -5.06
N MET A 17 -11.76 13.33 -6.05
CA MET A 17 -11.13 14.65 -5.84
C MET A 17 -12.02 15.56 -4.98
N ALA A 18 -13.32 15.60 -5.26
CA ALA A 18 -14.31 16.37 -4.50
C ALA A 18 -14.43 15.83 -3.07
N MET A 19 -14.44 14.51 -2.90
CA MET A 19 -14.42 13.85 -1.58
C MET A 19 -13.19 14.28 -0.76
N ALA A 20 -12.00 14.27 -1.36
CA ALA A 20 -10.78 14.73 -0.69
C ALA A 20 -10.86 16.22 -0.31
N GLY A 21 -11.35 17.08 -1.21
CA GLY A 21 -11.52 18.52 -0.96
C GLY A 21 -12.51 18.80 0.18
N VAL A 22 -13.69 18.18 0.17
CA VAL A 22 -14.67 18.29 1.26
C VAL A 22 -14.10 17.72 2.56
N GLY A 23 -13.34 16.62 2.49
CA GLY A 23 -12.73 16.01 3.67
C GLY A 23 -11.72 16.89 4.39
N ILE A 24 -11.01 17.77 3.66
CA ILE A 24 -10.16 18.81 4.28
C ILE A 24 -11.01 19.76 5.13
N VAL A 25 -12.10 20.28 4.57
CA VAL A 25 -12.99 21.23 5.27
C VAL A 25 -13.61 20.58 6.50
N LEU A 26 -14.10 19.34 6.36
CA LEU A 26 -14.71 18.60 7.47
C LEU A 26 -13.68 18.24 8.56
N SER A 27 -12.44 17.93 8.17
CA SER A 27 -11.35 17.72 9.13
C SER A 27 -11.05 18.99 9.92
N ILE A 28 -11.04 20.16 9.27
CA ILE A 28 -10.86 21.46 9.96
C ILE A 28 -11.97 21.69 10.99
N ILE A 29 -13.23 21.43 10.61
CA ILE A 29 -14.37 21.52 11.54
C ILE A 29 -14.17 20.55 12.72
N GLY A 30 -13.77 19.31 12.44
CA GLY A 30 -13.47 18.30 13.46
C GLY A 30 -12.39 18.75 14.44
N ILE A 31 -11.34 19.41 13.97
CA ILE A 31 -10.25 19.94 14.82
C ILE A 31 -10.80 20.96 15.82
N PHE A 32 -11.66 21.89 15.40
CA PHE A 32 -12.26 22.89 16.30
C PHE A 32 -13.19 22.29 17.38
N LEU A 33 -13.62 21.03 17.22
CA LEU A 33 -14.42 20.29 18.20
C LEU A 33 -13.56 19.57 19.26
N VAL A 34 -12.25 19.44 19.04
CA VAL A 34 -11.31 18.87 20.00
C VAL A 34 -11.02 19.92 21.08
N LYS A 35 -11.66 19.79 22.24
CA LYS A 35 -11.47 20.67 23.39
C LYS A 35 -11.37 19.85 24.68
N THR A 36 -10.38 20.16 25.51
CA THR A 36 -10.13 19.50 26.81
C THR A 36 -9.80 20.56 27.87
N GLY A 37 -10.09 20.25 29.14
CA GLY A 37 -9.73 21.13 30.26
C GLY A 37 -8.29 20.92 30.74
N GLU A 38 -7.80 21.80 31.60
CA GLU A 38 -6.40 21.80 32.07
C GLU A 38 -6.01 20.59 32.94
N GLN A 39 -6.99 19.89 33.52
CA GLN A 39 -6.80 18.68 34.33
C GLN A 39 -7.42 17.43 33.66
N ALA A 40 -7.23 17.27 32.35
CA ALA A 40 -7.73 16.12 31.63
C ALA A 40 -6.85 14.87 31.86
N ASP A 41 -7.47 13.76 32.25
CA ASP A 41 -6.84 12.44 32.24
C ASP A 41 -6.73 11.87 30.81
N GLN A 42 -5.90 10.83 30.63
CA GLN A 42 -5.63 10.20 29.33
C GLN A 42 -6.93 9.77 28.61
N LYS A 43 -7.89 9.25 29.37
CA LYS A 43 -9.21 8.84 28.86
C LYS A 43 -10.02 10.01 28.31
N THR A 44 -9.98 11.16 28.98
CA THR A 44 -10.67 12.38 28.52
C THR A 44 -10.01 12.94 27.25
N LEU A 45 -8.68 12.88 27.16
CA LEU A 45 -7.94 13.28 25.96
C LEU A 45 -8.30 12.39 24.75
N LEU A 46 -8.26 11.05 24.91
CA LEU A 46 -8.67 10.10 23.88
C LEU A 46 -10.09 10.35 23.39
N LYS A 47 -11.02 10.58 24.32
CA LYS A 47 -12.42 10.88 23.98
C LYS A 47 -12.55 12.18 23.21
N ALA A 48 -11.76 13.20 23.52
CA ALA A 48 -11.79 14.48 22.80
C ALA A 48 -11.26 14.34 21.37
N LEU A 49 -10.14 13.64 21.18
CA LEU A 49 -9.60 13.32 19.85
C LEU A 49 -10.60 12.47 19.05
N ALA A 50 -11.14 11.42 19.67
CA ALA A 50 -12.14 10.56 19.05
C ALA A 50 -13.43 11.32 18.68
N ARG A 51 -13.85 12.31 19.47
CA ARG A 51 -15.01 13.16 19.13
C ARG A 51 -14.77 13.91 17.82
N GLY A 52 -13.61 14.54 17.66
CA GLY A 52 -13.26 15.23 16.43
C GLY A 52 -13.27 14.28 15.22
N VAL A 53 -12.58 13.16 15.34
CA VAL A 53 -12.49 12.14 14.27
C VAL A 53 -13.88 11.58 13.92
N ASN A 54 -14.67 11.17 14.91
CA ASN A 54 -15.99 10.56 14.68
C ASN A 54 -16.98 11.53 14.06
N VAL A 55 -16.99 12.81 14.48
CA VAL A 55 -17.86 13.82 13.88
C VAL A 55 -17.44 14.08 12.43
N SER A 56 -16.14 14.23 12.16
CA SER A 56 -15.63 14.36 10.79
C SER A 56 -16.03 13.17 9.92
N SER A 57 -15.86 11.93 10.43
CA SER A 57 -16.26 10.71 9.73
C SER A 57 -17.76 10.67 9.43
N PHE A 58 -18.62 11.08 10.38
CA PHE A 58 -20.06 11.14 10.15
C PHE A 58 -20.43 12.17 9.07
N LEU A 59 -19.81 13.34 9.09
CA LEU A 59 -20.03 14.36 8.06
C LEU A 59 -19.55 13.90 6.67
N ILE A 60 -18.48 13.10 6.61
CA ILE A 60 -18.06 12.47 5.36
C ILE A 60 -19.13 11.52 4.82
N VAL A 61 -19.79 10.74 5.67
CA VAL A 61 -20.87 9.83 5.21
C VAL A 61 -21.96 10.64 4.50
N VAL A 62 -22.37 11.77 5.07
CA VAL A 62 -23.36 12.68 4.46
C VAL A 62 -22.81 13.26 3.15
N ALA A 63 -21.56 13.73 3.15
CA ALA A 63 -20.92 14.27 1.96
C ALA A 63 -20.78 13.23 0.84
N ALA A 64 -20.49 11.97 1.17
CA ALA A 64 -20.35 10.88 0.21
C ALA A 64 -21.67 10.64 -0.54
N VAL A 65 -22.79 10.59 0.17
CA VAL A 65 -24.11 10.47 -0.45
C VAL A 65 -24.42 11.71 -1.31
N GLY A 66 -24.22 12.92 -0.77
CA GLY A 66 -24.51 14.16 -1.49
C GLY A 66 -23.66 14.36 -2.75
N LEU A 67 -22.36 14.11 -2.68
CA LEU A 67 -21.44 14.22 -3.82
C LEU A 67 -21.69 13.14 -4.87
N THR A 68 -21.99 11.91 -4.45
CA THR A 68 -22.35 10.84 -5.38
C THR A 68 -23.65 11.17 -6.09
N TRP A 69 -24.67 11.66 -5.37
CA TRP A 69 -25.94 12.11 -5.95
C TRP A 69 -25.78 13.28 -6.93
N LEU A 70 -24.85 14.20 -6.64
CA LEU A 70 -24.57 15.36 -7.49
C LEU A 70 -23.80 14.99 -8.77
N LEU A 71 -22.80 14.12 -8.66
CA LEU A 71 -21.86 13.83 -9.75
C LEU A 71 -22.23 12.60 -10.56
N LEU A 72 -22.77 11.55 -9.94
CA LEU A 72 -23.10 10.31 -10.65
C LEU A 72 -24.61 10.20 -10.92
N PRO A 73 -25.01 9.53 -12.02
CA PRO A 73 -26.41 9.22 -12.26
C PRO A 73 -27.04 8.43 -11.09
N PRO A 74 -28.36 8.54 -10.86
CA PRO A 74 -29.04 7.89 -9.74
C PRO A 74 -28.78 6.39 -9.60
N ASP A 75 -28.60 5.69 -10.72
CA ASP A 75 -28.31 4.25 -10.76
C ASP A 75 -26.98 3.85 -10.10
N TYR A 76 -26.08 4.81 -9.86
CA TYR A 76 -24.77 4.63 -9.24
C TYR A 76 -24.69 5.20 -7.83
N ILE A 77 -25.82 5.54 -7.20
CA ILE A 77 -25.85 6.08 -5.83
C ILE A 77 -25.16 5.16 -4.81
N TRP A 78 -25.16 3.85 -5.06
CA TRP A 78 -24.51 2.85 -4.21
C TRP A 78 -22.98 2.95 -4.17
N VAL A 79 -22.34 3.69 -5.09
CA VAL A 79 -20.92 4.06 -4.98
C VAL A 79 -20.64 4.82 -3.68
N SER A 80 -21.60 5.60 -3.17
CA SER A 80 -21.48 6.25 -1.85
C SER A 80 -21.33 5.23 -0.71
N ALA A 81 -21.98 4.06 -0.80
CA ALA A 81 -21.83 2.99 0.17
C ALA A 81 -20.41 2.39 0.14
N SER A 82 -19.76 2.32 -1.03
CA SER A 82 -18.34 1.92 -1.13
C SER A 82 -17.42 2.87 -0.35
N VAL A 83 -17.68 4.18 -0.41
CA VAL A 83 -16.95 5.19 0.39
C VAL A 83 -17.14 4.93 1.90
N VAL A 84 -18.39 4.69 2.31
CA VAL A 84 -18.73 4.41 3.72
C VAL A 84 -18.08 3.11 4.21
N VAL A 85 -18.04 2.08 3.38
CA VAL A 85 -17.33 0.82 3.68
C VAL A 85 -15.86 1.08 3.95
N GLY A 86 -15.21 1.93 3.14
CA GLY A 86 -13.82 2.33 3.37
C GLY A 86 -13.58 3.05 4.69
N LEU A 87 -14.45 4.01 5.03
CA LEU A 87 -14.44 4.69 6.33
C LEU A 87 -14.60 3.72 7.50
N LEU A 88 -15.59 2.83 7.43
CA LEU A 88 -15.86 1.82 8.45
C LEU A 88 -14.68 0.87 8.61
N ALA A 89 -14.08 0.43 7.50
CA ALA A 89 -12.89 -0.42 7.53
C ALA A 89 -11.72 0.27 8.25
N GLY A 90 -11.46 1.55 7.96
CA GLY A 90 -10.43 2.32 8.65
C GLY A 90 -10.71 2.43 10.15
N TRP A 91 -11.96 2.73 10.52
CA TRP A 91 -12.38 2.81 11.91
C TRP A 91 -12.22 1.48 12.67
N ILE A 92 -12.59 0.34 12.06
CA ILE A 92 -12.42 -0.99 12.64
C ILE A 92 -10.94 -1.31 12.84
N ILE A 93 -10.10 -1.07 11.82
CA ILE A 93 -8.64 -1.29 11.91
C ILE A 93 -8.04 -0.44 13.02
N GLY A 94 -8.44 0.84 13.11
CA GLY A 94 -7.97 1.72 14.17
C GLY A 94 -8.34 1.22 15.57
N LYS A 95 -9.62 0.85 15.77
CA LYS A 95 -10.10 0.32 17.06
C LYS A 95 -9.41 -0.99 17.46
N TRP A 96 -9.18 -1.87 16.49
CA TRP A 96 -8.46 -3.11 16.74
C TRP A 96 -6.97 -2.86 17.08
N THR A 97 -6.36 -1.90 16.41
CA THR A 97 -4.97 -1.50 16.68
C THR A 97 -4.83 -0.90 18.08
N GLU A 98 -5.76 -0.03 18.47
CA GLU A 98 -5.87 0.50 19.84
C GLU A 98 -6.00 -0.64 20.87
N TYR A 99 -6.91 -1.59 20.65
CA TYR A 99 -7.07 -2.76 21.53
C TYR A 99 -5.80 -3.62 21.66
N SER A 100 -5.06 -3.78 20.55
CA SER A 100 -3.89 -4.65 20.49
C SER A 100 -2.62 -4.00 21.07
N THR A 101 -2.56 -2.67 21.13
CA THR A 101 -1.35 -1.93 21.49
C THR A 101 -1.47 -1.13 22.78
N SER A 102 -2.64 -0.59 23.12
CA SER A 102 -2.79 0.26 24.32
C SER A 102 -2.62 -0.51 25.63
N ASP A 103 -1.95 0.13 26.58
CA ASP A 103 -1.74 -0.31 27.96
C ASP A 103 -3.03 -0.36 28.81
N GLU A 104 -4.17 0.11 28.29
CA GLU A 104 -5.47 -0.04 28.95
C GLU A 104 -6.05 -1.47 28.80
N PHE A 105 -5.63 -2.21 27.78
CA PHE A 105 -6.24 -3.50 27.42
C PHE A 105 -5.40 -4.71 27.85
N ALA A 106 -6.05 -5.87 27.85
CA ALA A 106 -5.47 -7.13 28.29
C ALA A 106 -4.20 -7.55 27.52
N PRO A 107 -4.10 -7.42 26.17
CA PRO A 107 -2.90 -7.86 25.44
C PRO A 107 -1.61 -7.22 25.99
N THR A 108 -1.56 -5.88 26.03
CA THR A 108 -0.39 -5.14 26.50
C THR A 108 -0.10 -5.35 27.99
N LYS A 109 -1.15 -5.43 28.84
CA LYS A 109 -0.98 -5.73 30.27
C LYS A 109 -0.40 -7.12 30.51
N ASN A 110 -0.88 -8.11 29.76
CA ASN A 110 -0.35 -9.48 29.84
C ASN A 110 1.10 -9.53 29.36
N LEU A 111 1.45 -8.79 28.30
CA LEU A 111 2.83 -8.68 27.83
C LEU A 111 3.74 -8.03 28.88
N ALA A 112 3.30 -6.95 29.52
CA ALA A 112 4.04 -6.32 30.61
C ALA A 112 4.27 -7.30 31.78
N GLY A 113 3.28 -8.14 32.09
CA GLY A 113 3.44 -9.22 33.09
C GLY A 113 4.52 -10.24 32.72
N GLN A 114 4.74 -10.52 31.44
CA GLN A 114 5.82 -11.43 30.99
C GLN A 114 7.22 -10.87 31.28
N ALA A 115 7.38 -9.55 31.35
CA ALA A 115 8.65 -8.90 31.70
C ALA A 115 9.20 -9.34 33.07
N LEU A 116 8.34 -9.78 34.00
CA LEU A 116 8.73 -10.34 35.29
C LEU A 116 9.65 -11.57 35.18
N THR A 117 9.57 -12.30 34.06
CA THR A 117 10.37 -13.50 33.81
C THR A 117 11.61 -13.23 32.95
N GLY A 118 11.83 -11.97 32.53
CA GLY A 118 13.02 -11.52 31.82
C GLY A 118 12.80 -11.13 30.36
N PRO A 119 13.88 -10.73 29.66
CA PRO A 119 13.79 -10.19 28.30
C PRO A 119 13.32 -11.21 27.24
N ALA A 120 13.64 -12.49 27.41
CA ALA A 120 13.32 -13.51 26.41
C ALA A 120 11.81 -13.72 26.26
N THR A 121 11.08 -13.79 27.37
CA THR A 121 9.63 -14.02 27.37
C THR A 121 8.88 -12.82 26.83
N ILE A 122 9.26 -11.59 27.19
CA ILE A 122 8.61 -10.40 26.64
C ILE A 122 8.86 -10.27 25.12
N ILE A 123 10.03 -10.64 24.61
CA ILE A 123 10.28 -10.67 23.15
C ILE A 123 9.40 -11.74 22.49
N ILE A 124 9.31 -12.94 23.05
CA ILE A 124 8.45 -13.99 22.50
C ILE A 124 6.98 -13.55 22.49
N GLY A 125 6.52 -12.97 23.61
CA GLY A 125 5.16 -12.46 23.77
C GLY A 125 4.80 -11.39 22.75
N GLY A 126 5.65 -10.37 22.58
CA GLY A 126 5.35 -9.27 21.65
C GLY A 126 5.37 -9.69 20.18
N LEU A 127 6.24 -10.63 19.81
CA LEU A 127 6.19 -11.26 18.48
C LEU A 127 4.87 -12.00 18.26
N ALA A 128 4.45 -12.81 19.25
CA ALA A 128 3.20 -13.56 19.17
C ALA A 128 1.96 -12.65 19.11
N ASP A 129 1.90 -11.62 19.96
CA ASP A 129 0.80 -10.65 19.99
C ASP A 129 0.74 -9.83 18.69
N GLY A 130 1.90 -9.43 18.16
CA GLY A 130 2.00 -8.80 16.85
C GLY A 130 1.41 -9.68 15.74
N MET A 131 1.82 -10.95 15.65
CA MET A 131 1.31 -11.87 14.63
C MET A 131 -0.20 -12.10 14.79
N LYS A 132 -0.65 -12.25 16.04
CA LYS A 132 -2.08 -12.37 16.37
C LYS A 132 -2.86 -11.12 16.03
N SER A 133 -2.26 -9.93 16.01
CA SER A 133 -2.99 -8.70 15.68
C SER A 133 -3.41 -8.61 14.20
N VAL A 134 -2.89 -9.46 13.31
CA VAL A 134 -3.05 -9.33 11.85
C VAL A 134 -4.43 -9.76 11.33
N TRP A 135 -5.10 -10.72 11.99
CA TRP A 135 -6.29 -11.35 11.40
C TRP A 135 -7.49 -10.40 11.24
N VAL A 136 -7.74 -9.49 12.22
CA VAL A 136 -8.87 -8.55 12.13
C VAL A 136 -8.69 -7.57 10.97
N PRO A 137 -7.53 -6.91 10.80
CA PRO A 137 -7.32 -6.07 9.63
C PRO A 137 -7.43 -6.81 8.30
N VAL A 138 -6.92 -8.04 8.20
CA VAL A 138 -7.02 -8.85 6.97
C VAL A 138 -8.48 -9.17 6.63
N ILE A 139 -9.27 -9.64 7.60
CA ILE A 139 -10.70 -9.90 7.37
C ILE A 139 -11.43 -8.60 7.01
N THR A 140 -11.09 -7.50 7.69
CA THR A 140 -11.70 -6.20 7.45
C THR A 140 -11.45 -5.72 6.03
N VAL A 141 -10.20 -5.78 5.54
CA VAL A 141 -9.86 -5.39 4.16
C VAL A 141 -10.51 -6.33 3.14
N GLY A 142 -10.52 -7.63 3.39
CA GLY A 142 -11.19 -8.60 2.51
C GLY A 142 -12.70 -8.34 2.40
N ALA A 143 -13.38 -8.16 3.53
CA ALA A 143 -14.79 -7.79 3.57
C ALA A 143 -15.04 -6.43 2.91
N ALA A 144 -14.23 -5.41 3.22
CA ALA A 144 -14.34 -4.09 2.63
C ALA A 144 -14.18 -4.12 1.11
N THR A 145 -13.26 -4.93 0.59
CA THR A 145 -13.06 -5.11 -0.85
C THR A 145 -14.30 -5.71 -1.50
N LEU A 146 -14.85 -6.80 -0.95
CA LEU A 146 -16.05 -7.45 -1.48
C LEU A 146 -17.29 -6.55 -1.41
N LEU A 147 -17.49 -5.86 -0.29
CA LEU A 147 -18.62 -4.94 -0.09
C LEU A 147 -18.51 -3.72 -1.01
N ALA A 148 -17.33 -3.10 -1.08
CA ALA A 148 -17.11 -1.92 -1.92
C ALA A 148 -17.25 -2.24 -3.41
N PHE A 149 -16.74 -3.40 -3.84
CA PHE A 149 -16.95 -3.92 -5.18
C PHE A 149 -18.44 -4.19 -5.42
N GLY A 150 -19.09 -4.93 -4.52
CA GLY A 150 -20.50 -5.30 -4.62
C GLY A 150 -21.43 -4.09 -4.73
N PHE A 151 -21.25 -3.07 -3.88
CA PHE A 151 -22.07 -1.86 -3.95
C PHE A 151 -21.92 -1.12 -5.29
N ALA A 152 -20.70 -0.99 -5.82
CA ALA A 152 -20.47 -0.30 -7.08
C ALA A 152 -20.88 -1.14 -8.31
N ALA A 153 -20.78 -2.48 -8.22
CA ALA A 153 -21.17 -3.43 -9.26
C ALA A 153 -22.58 -4.00 -9.07
N LYS A 154 -23.43 -3.39 -8.22
CA LYS A 154 -24.81 -3.84 -7.94
C LYS A 154 -24.92 -5.33 -7.54
N TRP A 155 -23.89 -5.84 -6.84
CA TRP A 155 -23.72 -7.23 -6.42
C TRP A 155 -23.63 -8.26 -7.55
N GLN A 156 -23.36 -7.80 -8.78
CA GLN A 156 -23.17 -8.63 -9.96
C GLN A 156 -21.68 -8.82 -10.23
N PHE A 157 -21.06 -9.76 -9.52
CA PHE A 157 -19.62 -10.04 -9.63
C PHE A 157 -19.22 -10.65 -10.97
N ASP A 158 -20.15 -11.36 -11.62
CA ASP A 158 -19.92 -12.06 -12.88
C ASP A 158 -20.22 -11.19 -14.12
N ASP A 159 -20.79 -9.99 -13.93
CA ASP A 159 -21.08 -9.08 -15.04
C ASP A 159 -19.81 -8.34 -15.48
N ILE A 160 -19.36 -8.68 -16.68
CA ILE A 160 -18.16 -8.14 -17.32
C ILE A 160 -18.25 -6.61 -17.51
N HIS A 161 -19.44 -6.08 -17.77
CA HIS A 161 -19.65 -4.65 -18.01
C HIS A 161 -19.60 -3.82 -16.72
N LEU A 162 -19.98 -4.42 -15.58
CA LEU A 162 -19.95 -3.76 -14.27
C LEU A 162 -18.64 -3.99 -13.51
N PHE A 163 -17.78 -4.91 -13.96
CA PHE A 163 -16.54 -5.25 -13.29
C PHE A 163 -15.62 -4.04 -13.05
N ALA A 164 -15.46 -3.16 -14.05
CA ALA A 164 -14.66 -1.94 -13.93
C ALA A 164 -15.25 -0.97 -12.88
N MET A 165 -16.58 -0.86 -12.81
CA MET A 165 -17.25 -0.07 -11.78
C MET A 165 -17.06 -0.69 -10.39
N GLY A 166 -17.06 -2.02 -10.28
CA GLY A 166 -16.71 -2.73 -9.04
C GLY A 166 -15.29 -2.37 -8.55
N LEU A 167 -14.29 -2.41 -9.45
CA LEU A 167 -12.92 -1.99 -9.14
C LEU A 167 -12.83 -0.51 -8.74
N TYR A 168 -13.58 0.36 -9.42
CA TYR A 168 -13.72 1.76 -9.03
C TYR A 168 -14.30 1.90 -7.62
N GLY A 169 -15.30 1.08 -7.26
CA GLY A 169 -15.84 0.97 -5.90
C GLY A 169 -14.77 0.67 -4.84
N VAL A 170 -13.87 -0.27 -5.12
CA VAL A 170 -12.74 -0.58 -4.22
C VAL A 170 -11.77 0.60 -4.12
N GLY A 171 -11.45 1.23 -5.25
CA GLY A 171 -10.60 2.42 -5.29
C GLY A 171 -11.17 3.59 -4.48
N ILE A 172 -12.46 3.88 -4.63
CA ILE A 172 -13.10 4.97 -3.88
C ILE A 172 -13.32 4.63 -2.41
N ALA A 173 -13.40 3.35 -2.04
CA ALA A 173 -13.36 2.94 -0.63
C ALA A 173 -12.01 3.30 0.01
N ALA A 174 -10.89 3.17 -0.70
CA ALA A 174 -9.60 3.64 -0.21
C ALA A 174 -9.59 5.16 0.03
N VAL A 175 -10.21 5.94 -0.88
CA VAL A 175 -10.42 7.39 -0.69
C VAL A 175 -11.31 7.67 0.51
N GLY A 176 -12.39 6.90 0.71
CA GLY A 176 -13.24 6.98 1.89
C GLY A 176 -12.45 6.79 3.18
N MET A 177 -11.60 5.76 3.27
CA MET A 177 -10.74 5.51 4.42
C MET A 177 -9.80 6.70 4.74
N LEU A 178 -9.32 7.40 3.72
CA LEU A 178 -8.41 8.54 3.84
C LEU A 178 -9.10 9.92 3.83
N SER A 179 -10.43 9.95 3.72
CA SER A 179 -11.16 11.21 3.60
C SER A 179 -11.13 12.06 4.88
N THR A 180 -10.83 11.44 6.03
CA THR A 180 -10.57 12.09 7.32
C THR A 180 -9.08 12.24 7.62
N LEU A 181 -8.21 12.08 6.62
CA LEU A 181 -6.75 12.13 6.80
C LEU A 181 -6.29 13.40 7.50
N GLY A 182 -6.90 14.56 7.23
CA GLY A 182 -6.49 15.83 7.86
C GLY A 182 -6.52 15.78 9.39
N ILE A 183 -7.61 15.27 9.97
CA ILE A 183 -7.73 15.15 11.43
C ILE A 183 -6.97 13.93 11.97
N THR A 184 -6.99 12.80 11.28
CA THR A 184 -6.27 11.58 11.70
C THR A 184 -4.76 11.80 11.70
N LEU A 185 -4.22 12.51 10.71
CA LEU A 185 -2.80 12.88 10.65
C LEU A 185 -2.43 13.86 11.77
N ALA A 186 -3.32 14.80 12.12
CA ALA A 186 -3.10 15.69 13.26
C ALA A 186 -3.01 14.90 14.58
N THR A 187 -3.81 13.84 14.74
CA THR A 187 -3.71 12.96 15.93
C THR A 187 -2.47 12.07 15.93
N ASP A 188 -1.94 11.71 14.77
CA ASP A 188 -0.68 10.97 14.65
C ASP A 188 0.51 11.89 14.98
N ALA A 189 0.56 13.07 14.35
CA ALA A 189 1.60 14.08 14.57
C ALA A 189 1.65 14.63 16.01
N TYR A 190 0.57 14.50 16.76
CA TYR A 190 0.52 14.84 18.19
C TYR A 190 1.54 14.05 19.02
N GLY A 191 1.77 12.76 18.70
CA GLY A 191 2.67 11.90 19.47
C GLY A 191 4.12 12.40 19.51
N PRO A 192 4.79 12.58 18.35
CA PRO A 192 6.14 13.13 18.31
C PRO A 192 6.30 14.52 18.94
N ILE A 193 5.25 15.33 18.96
CA ILE A 193 5.26 16.64 19.66
C ILE A 193 5.27 16.43 21.17
N ALA A 194 4.45 15.51 21.68
CA ALA A 194 4.41 15.16 23.10
C ALA A 194 5.73 14.55 23.60
N ASP A 195 6.34 13.66 22.80
CA ASP A 195 7.64 13.05 23.10
C ASP A 195 8.75 14.12 23.22
N ASN A 196 8.86 15.02 22.23
CA ASN A 196 9.81 16.14 22.28
C ASN A 196 9.56 17.09 23.46
N ALA A 197 8.31 17.34 23.82
CA ALA A 197 7.98 18.14 24.99
C ALA A 197 8.48 17.47 26.29
N GLY A 198 8.34 16.16 26.40
CA GLY A 198 8.87 15.37 27.51
C GLY A 198 10.39 15.38 27.60
N GLY A 199 11.07 15.20 26.46
CA GLY A 199 12.54 15.32 26.38
C GLY A 199 13.04 16.70 26.78
N ASN A 200 12.38 17.77 26.32
CA ASN A 200 12.72 19.14 26.70
C ASN A 200 12.49 19.41 28.18
N ALA A 201 11.42 18.87 28.77
CA ALA A 201 11.15 19.01 30.20
C ALA A 201 12.24 18.35 31.06
N GLU A 202 12.69 17.16 30.66
CA GLU A 202 13.80 16.44 31.32
C GLU A 202 15.12 17.21 31.19
N MET A 203 15.48 17.63 29.96
CA MET A 203 16.74 18.35 29.69
C MET A 203 16.79 19.74 30.35
N ALA A 204 15.65 20.38 30.56
CA ALA A 204 15.55 21.67 31.23
C ALA A 204 15.42 21.57 32.77
N GLY A 205 15.35 20.35 33.34
CA GLY A 205 15.21 20.14 34.78
C GLY A 205 13.93 20.74 35.36
N LEU A 206 12.82 20.68 34.61
CA LEU A 206 11.52 21.19 35.06
C LEU A 206 10.93 20.33 36.19
N ASP A 207 9.90 20.84 36.85
CA ASP A 207 9.21 20.15 37.93
C ASP A 207 8.74 18.73 37.50
N PRO A 208 8.89 17.69 38.35
CA PRO A 208 8.44 16.33 38.04
C PRO A 208 6.98 16.22 37.60
N GLU A 209 6.11 17.15 38.02
CA GLU A 209 4.74 17.21 37.53
C GLU A 209 4.66 17.47 36.02
N VAL A 210 5.55 18.30 35.47
CA VAL A 210 5.63 18.56 34.02
C VAL A 210 5.97 17.27 33.29
N ARG A 211 6.98 16.52 33.78
CA ARG A 211 7.38 15.25 33.19
C ARG A 211 6.26 14.20 33.25
N ARG A 212 5.57 14.10 34.39
CA ARG A 212 4.40 13.22 34.56
C ARG A 212 3.29 13.55 33.58
N ARG A 213 3.02 14.85 33.34
CA ARG A 213 2.03 15.28 32.34
C ARG A 213 2.49 14.88 30.93
N THR A 214 3.73 15.19 30.56
CA THR A 214 4.24 14.84 29.22
C THR A 214 4.28 13.32 28.99
N ASP A 215 4.61 12.51 30.00
CA ASP A 215 4.62 11.04 29.89
C ASP A 215 3.20 10.49 29.60
N ALA A 216 2.16 11.11 30.18
CA ALA A 216 0.78 10.75 29.87
C ALA A 216 0.37 11.15 28.44
N LEU A 217 0.84 12.30 27.94
CA LEU A 217 0.62 12.73 26.55
C LEU A 217 1.38 11.86 25.55
N ASP A 218 2.58 11.41 25.90
CA ASP A 218 3.44 10.54 25.09
C ASP A 218 2.84 9.13 24.95
N SER A 219 2.39 8.52 26.05
CA SER A 219 1.67 7.22 26.02
C SER A 219 0.43 7.27 25.13
N LEU A 220 -0.32 8.39 25.20
CA LEU A 220 -1.42 8.66 24.30
C LEU A 220 -0.96 8.73 22.83
N GLY A 221 0.12 9.48 22.58
CA GLY A 221 0.78 9.62 21.28
C GLY A 221 1.17 8.30 20.63
N ASN A 222 1.71 7.35 21.41
CA ASN A 222 2.10 6.03 20.93
C ASN A 222 0.90 5.23 20.41
N THR A 223 -0.23 5.28 21.12
CA THR A 223 -1.47 4.62 20.72
C THR A 223 -2.08 5.26 19.47
N THR A 224 -2.07 6.60 19.39
CA THR A 224 -2.57 7.31 18.20
C THR A 224 -1.66 7.12 16.99
N ALA A 225 -0.34 7.02 17.18
CA ALA A 225 0.61 6.71 16.12
C ALA A 225 0.44 5.28 15.58
N ALA A 226 0.25 4.29 16.46
CA ALA A 226 -0.08 2.93 16.03
C ALA A 226 -1.39 2.90 15.22
N THR A 227 -2.41 3.60 15.70
CA THR A 227 -3.69 3.75 14.99
C THR A 227 -3.50 4.39 13.62
N GLY A 228 -2.76 5.51 13.53
CA GLY A 228 -2.44 6.20 12.29
C GLY A 228 -1.70 5.31 11.29
N LYS A 229 -0.70 4.54 11.76
CA LYS A 229 0.00 3.51 10.97
C LYS A 229 -0.99 2.45 10.46
N GLY A 230 -1.91 1.98 11.29
CA GLY A 230 -2.97 1.05 10.91
C GLY A 230 -3.86 1.58 9.77
N PHE A 231 -4.29 2.85 9.83
CA PHE A 231 -5.03 3.51 8.74
C PHE A 231 -4.21 3.61 7.45
N ALA A 232 -2.94 4.01 7.55
CA ALA A 232 -2.05 4.14 6.41
C ALA A 232 -1.80 2.78 5.72
N ILE A 233 -1.66 1.71 6.50
CA ILE A 233 -1.48 0.34 6.00
C ILE A 233 -2.78 -0.22 5.42
N GLY A 234 -3.92 -0.04 6.10
CA GLY A 234 -5.26 -0.45 5.63
C GLY A 234 -5.62 0.15 4.28
N SER A 235 -5.41 1.47 4.12
CA SER A 235 -5.73 2.17 2.87
C SER A 235 -4.84 1.71 1.73
N ALA A 236 -3.58 1.39 2.01
CA ALA A 236 -2.65 0.85 1.02
C ALA A 236 -3.16 -0.42 0.37
N ALA A 237 -3.78 -1.31 1.15
CA ALA A 237 -4.27 -2.57 0.64
C ALA A 237 -5.45 -2.39 -0.33
N LEU A 238 -6.40 -1.52 0.00
CA LEU A 238 -7.52 -1.17 -0.90
C LEU A 238 -7.02 -0.44 -2.15
N THR A 239 -6.07 0.49 -2.00
CA THR A 239 -5.47 1.22 -3.13
C THR A 239 -4.69 0.29 -4.07
N ALA A 240 -4.01 -0.74 -3.54
CA ALA A 240 -3.21 -1.62 -4.35
C ALA A 240 -4.02 -2.38 -5.41
N LEU A 241 -5.28 -2.74 -5.13
CA LEU A 241 -6.16 -3.34 -6.15
C LEU A 241 -6.50 -2.35 -7.27
N ALA A 242 -6.75 -1.08 -6.93
CA ALA A 242 -6.95 -0.04 -7.92
C ALA A 242 -5.70 0.21 -8.77
N LEU A 243 -4.50 0.13 -8.16
CA LEU A 243 -3.24 0.25 -8.88
C LEU A 243 -2.94 -0.96 -9.79
N LEU A 244 -3.38 -2.17 -9.41
CA LEU A 244 -3.34 -3.33 -10.31
C LEU A 244 -4.21 -3.10 -11.55
N ALA A 245 -5.40 -2.53 -11.38
CA ALA A 245 -6.26 -2.17 -12.50
C ALA A 245 -5.62 -1.08 -13.38
N ALA A 246 -5.03 -0.06 -12.76
CA ALA A 246 -4.27 0.98 -13.47
C ALA A 246 -3.06 0.42 -14.24
N TYR A 247 -2.39 -0.60 -13.70
CA TYR A 247 -1.30 -1.27 -14.41
C TYR A 247 -1.78 -1.99 -15.67
N VAL A 248 -2.92 -2.70 -15.62
CA VAL A 248 -3.49 -3.34 -16.82
C VAL A 248 -3.91 -2.30 -17.87
N GLU A 249 -4.40 -1.15 -17.41
CA GLU A 249 -4.71 -0.02 -18.29
C GLU A 249 -3.47 0.55 -19.00
N GLU A 250 -2.36 0.72 -18.29
CA GLU A 250 -1.09 1.10 -18.93
C GLU A 250 -0.54 0.03 -19.88
N VAL A 251 -0.77 -1.25 -19.57
CA VAL A 251 -0.44 -2.36 -20.49
C VAL A 251 -1.24 -2.23 -21.79
N ARG A 252 -2.53 -1.90 -21.71
CA ARG A 252 -3.38 -1.62 -22.89
C ARG A 252 -2.81 -0.49 -23.74
N MET A 253 -2.50 0.66 -23.12
CA MET A 253 -1.86 1.79 -23.80
C MET A 253 -0.49 1.41 -24.38
N GLY A 254 0.27 0.56 -23.69
CA GLY A 254 1.54 0.01 -24.16
C GLY A 254 1.40 -0.74 -25.50
N HIS A 255 0.36 -1.56 -25.67
CA HIS A 255 0.09 -2.23 -26.94
C HIS A 255 -0.29 -1.25 -28.06
N GLU A 256 -1.12 -0.25 -27.75
CA GLU A 256 -1.55 0.76 -28.72
C GLU A 256 -0.36 1.61 -29.21
N HIS A 257 0.47 2.10 -28.28
CA HIS A 257 1.69 2.84 -28.60
C HIS A 257 2.70 1.99 -29.37
N TRP A 258 2.85 0.72 -29.01
CA TRP A 258 3.73 -0.17 -29.77
C TRP A 258 3.25 -0.32 -31.21
N ALA A 259 1.97 -0.63 -31.43
CA ALA A 259 1.38 -0.74 -32.76
C ALA A 259 1.55 0.56 -33.56
N ALA A 260 1.24 1.71 -32.95
CA ALA A 260 1.39 3.02 -33.58
C ALA A 260 2.85 3.28 -34.01
N SER A 261 3.82 3.00 -33.13
CA SER A 261 5.24 3.19 -33.42
C SER A 261 5.74 2.25 -34.52
N ALA A 262 5.32 0.98 -34.51
CA ALA A 262 5.78 -0.05 -35.42
C ALA A 262 5.20 0.10 -36.84
N LEU A 263 4.00 0.67 -36.97
CA LEU A 263 3.26 0.74 -38.23
C LEU A 263 3.07 2.15 -38.80
N SER A 264 3.54 3.20 -38.12
CA SER A 264 3.39 4.60 -38.52
C SER A 264 3.76 4.90 -39.99
N GLN A 265 4.76 4.19 -40.54
CA GLN A 265 5.24 4.36 -41.92
C GLN A 265 4.82 3.23 -42.87
N LYS A 266 3.98 2.29 -42.41
CA LYS A 266 3.55 1.16 -43.23
C LYS A 266 2.37 1.53 -44.12
N GLU A 267 2.19 0.76 -45.19
CA GLU A 267 1.04 0.89 -46.09
C GLU A 267 -0.23 0.36 -45.42
N PRO A 268 -1.42 0.72 -45.92
CA PRO A 268 -2.67 0.16 -45.41
C PRO A 268 -2.67 -1.37 -45.51
N GLY A 269 -3.04 -2.04 -44.43
CA GLY A 269 -2.96 -3.50 -44.33
C GLY A 269 -3.02 -4.00 -42.90
N LEU A 270 -3.20 -5.30 -42.75
CA LEU A 270 -3.19 -5.98 -41.46
C LEU A 270 -1.79 -6.55 -41.22
N TYR A 271 -1.18 -6.26 -40.07
CA TYR A 271 0.18 -6.66 -39.75
C TYR A 271 0.24 -7.48 -38.47
N LYS A 272 1.02 -8.56 -38.48
CA LYS A 272 1.42 -9.32 -37.30
C LYS A 272 2.60 -8.63 -36.64
N LEU A 273 2.46 -8.26 -35.37
CA LEU A 273 3.52 -7.61 -34.57
C LEU A 273 4.30 -8.64 -33.75
N ASN A 274 3.60 -9.61 -33.14
CA ASN A 274 4.18 -10.79 -32.52
C ASN A 274 3.20 -11.97 -32.58
N ALA A 275 3.47 -13.04 -31.81
CA ALA A 275 2.63 -14.24 -31.77
C ALA A 275 1.18 -13.99 -31.33
N GLN A 276 0.90 -12.93 -30.56
CA GLN A 276 -0.41 -12.69 -29.97
C GLN A 276 -0.93 -11.25 -30.20
N HIS A 277 -0.29 -10.45 -31.05
CA HIS A 277 -0.62 -9.05 -31.25
C HIS A 277 -0.57 -8.72 -32.74
N ILE A 278 -1.68 -8.16 -33.24
CA ILE A 278 -1.78 -7.66 -34.61
C ILE A 278 -2.27 -6.22 -34.61
N ALA A 279 -2.05 -5.52 -35.70
CA ALA A 279 -2.62 -4.20 -35.89
C ALA A 279 -2.93 -3.93 -37.37
N LYS A 280 -4.01 -3.17 -37.59
CA LYS A 280 -4.49 -2.76 -38.90
C LYS A 280 -4.15 -1.30 -39.14
N VAL A 281 -3.55 -1.02 -40.29
CA VAL A 281 -3.39 0.34 -40.83
C VAL A 281 -4.54 0.58 -41.81
N SER A 282 -5.39 1.56 -41.50
CA SER A 282 -6.49 1.99 -42.37
C SER A 282 -6.00 2.90 -43.49
N GLU A 283 -6.83 3.13 -44.52
CA GLU A 283 -6.49 4.02 -45.65
C GLU A 283 -6.18 5.46 -45.20
N ASN A 284 -6.89 5.95 -44.17
CA ASN A 284 -6.65 7.24 -43.52
C ASN A 284 -5.44 7.25 -42.55
N LYS A 285 -4.58 6.22 -42.59
CA LYS A 285 -3.45 6.00 -41.68
C LYS A 285 -3.81 5.83 -40.20
N ALA A 286 -5.09 5.64 -39.86
CA ALA A 286 -5.47 5.26 -38.50
C ALA A 286 -4.99 3.83 -38.21
N ILE A 287 -4.37 3.64 -37.04
CA ILE A 287 -3.83 2.35 -36.60
C ILE A 287 -4.74 1.81 -35.51
N VAL A 288 -5.27 0.60 -35.72
CA VAL A 288 -6.09 -0.10 -34.73
C VAL A 288 -5.38 -1.38 -34.33
N SER A 289 -5.23 -1.58 -33.04
CA SER A 289 -4.51 -2.70 -32.45
C SER A 289 -5.48 -3.77 -31.95
N TYR A 290 -5.11 -5.05 -32.06
CA TYR A 290 -5.93 -6.20 -31.68
C TYR A 290 -5.11 -7.29 -30.98
N LEU A 291 -5.71 -7.88 -29.95
CA LEU A 291 -5.22 -9.04 -29.23
C LEU A 291 -5.66 -10.33 -29.92
N VAL A 292 -4.70 -11.21 -30.12
CA VAL A 292 -4.96 -12.58 -30.55
C VAL A 292 -4.94 -13.46 -29.30
N MET A 293 -6.10 -14.01 -28.93
CA MET A 293 -6.22 -14.81 -27.72
C MET A 293 -5.42 -16.12 -27.81
N PRO A 294 -4.85 -16.61 -26.69
CA PRO A 294 -4.09 -17.86 -26.67
C PRO A 294 -4.85 -19.08 -27.22
N ALA A 295 -6.18 -19.09 -27.13
CA ALA A 295 -7.01 -20.17 -27.67
C ALA A 295 -7.00 -20.20 -29.20
N HIS A 296 -7.07 -19.03 -29.85
CA HIS A 296 -7.15 -18.92 -31.32
C HIS A 296 -5.88 -19.46 -31.99
N VAL A 297 -4.71 -19.14 -31.44
CA VAL A 297 -3.42 -19.63 -31.99
C VAL A 297 -3.17 -21.12 -31.74
N ARG A 298 -3.84 -21.71 -30.74
CA ARG A 298 -3.76 -23.15 -30.45
C ARG A 298 -4.70 -23.97 -31.32
N HIS A 299 -5.65 -23.34 -32.01
CA HIS A 299 -6.59 -24.04 -32.86
C HIS A 299 -5.83 -24.78 -33.98
N GLU A 300 -6.09 -26.08 -34.14
CA GLU A 300 -5.31 -26.98 -35.01
C GLU A 300 -5.21 -26.47 -36.46
N LYS A 301 -6.29 -25.89 -36.97
CA LYS A 301 -6.38 -25.34 -38.32
C LYS A 301 -5.63 -24.01 -38.52
N VAL A 302 -5.32 -23.29 -37.45
CA VAL A 302 -4.68 -21.95 -37.49
C VAL A 302 -3.19 -22.06 -37.18
N LYS A 303 -2.84 -22.91 -36.21
CA LYS A 303 -1.50 -22.98 -35.60
C LYS A 303 -0.35 -23.02 -36.62
N ALA A 304 -0.39 -23.96 -37.56
CA ALA A 304 0.70 -24.15 -38.52
C ALA A 304 0.91 -22.93 -39.43
N ALA A 305 -0.19 -22.34 -39.93
CA ALA A 305 -0.12 -21.14 -40.77
C ALA A 305 0.35 -19.92 -39.97
N TRP A 306 -0.03 -19.84 -38.69
CA TRP A 306 0.31 -18.72 -37.83
C TRP A 306 1.77 -18.70 -37.38
N GLU A 307 2.31 -19.86 -37.00
CA GLU A 307 3.69 -20.02 -36.52
C GLU A 307 4.73 -19.80 -37.62
N ASN A 308 4.39 -20.09 -38.89
CA ASN A 308 5.26 -19.85 -40.04
C ASN A 308 5.54 -18.37 -40.34
N LEU A 309 4.74 -17.45 -39.78
CA LEU A 309 4.92 -16.01 -39.96
C LEU A 309 5.92 -15.46 -38.92
N ASP A 310 7.19 -15.37 -39.32
CA ASP A 310 8.28 -14.89 -38.47
C ASP A 310 8.31 -13.35 -38.36
N THR A 311 8.15 -12.85 -37.13
CA THR A 311 8.15 -11.43 -36.78
C THR A 311 9.50 -10.93 -36.25
N ALA A 312 10.56 -11.74 -36.24
CA ALA A 312 11.87 -11.37 -35.68
C ALA A 312 12.49 -10.14 -36.36
N ALA A 313 12.29 -9.98 -37.67
CA ALA A 313 12.78 -8.83 -38.44
C ALA A 313 11.85 -7.60 -38.39
N GLY A 314 10.71 -7.69 -37.70
CA GLY A 314 9.70 -6.64 -37.59
C GLY A 314 8.30 -7.06 -38.04
N PRO A 315 7.37 -6.10 -38.16
CA PRO A 315 5.97 -6.40 -38.50
C PRO A 315 5.81 -7.06 -39.87
N VAL A 316 5.03 -8.15 -39.92
CA VAL A 316 4.76 -8.92 -41.15
C VAL A 316 3.36 -8.61 -41.65
N LEU A 317 3.23 -8.30 -42.95
CA LEU A 317 1.92 -8.13 -43.58
C LEU A 317 1.19 -9.48 -43.63
N LEU A 318 -0.04 -9.53 -43.11
CA LEU A 318 -0.88 -10.72 -43.07
C LEU A 318 -1.63 -10.91 -44.37
N ASP A 319 -1.61 -12.15 -44.86
CA ASP A 319 -2.47 -12.58 -45.97
C ASP A 319 -3.93 -12.67 -45.49
N ARG A 320 -4.86 -12.15 -46.30
CA ARG A 320 -6.30 -12.22 -46.08
C ARG A 320 -6.82 -13.66 -46.06
N ALA A 321 -6.08 -14.61 -46.62
CA ALA A 321 -6.37 -16.03 -46.53
C ALA A 321 -6.19 -16.60 -45.11
N ILE A 322 -5.39 -15.95 -44.26
CA ILE A 322 -5.14 -16.37 -42.87
C ILE A 322 -6.07 -15.60 -41.93
N VAL A 323 -6.10 -14.27 -42.05
CA VAL A 323 -6.96 -13.39 -41.25
C VAL A 323 -7.74 -12.48 -42.18
N ALA A 324 -9.05 -12.65 -42.23
CA ALA A 324 -9.92 -11.83 -43.05
C ALA A 324 -10.29 -10.53 -42.33
N ASP A 325 -10.35 -9.45 -43.11
CA ASP A 325 -10.73 -8.11 -42.69
C ASP A 325 -11.95 -7.67 -43.52
N GLY A 326 -13.13 -8.15 -43.10
CA GLY A 326 -14.40 -8.01 -43.84
C GLY A 326 -15.15 -6.70 -43.59
N GLY A 327 -14.44 -5.60 -43.25
CA GLY A 327 -15.05 -4.32 -42.86
C GLY A 327 -15.50 -4.25 -41.39
N GLY A 328 -15.29 -5.32 -40.63
CA GLY A 328 -15.54 -5.41 -39.18
C GLY A 328 -14.27 -5.76 -38.39
N ILE A 329 -14.42 -6.44 -37.26
CA ILE A 329 -13.30 -6.94 -36.47
C ILE A 329 -12.60 -8.07 -37.25
N PRO A 330 -11.26 -8.10 -37.34
CA PRO A 330 -10.54 -9.16 -38.05
C PRO A 330 -10.84 -10.54 -37.45
N ARG A 331 -10.85 -11.59 -38.29
CA ARG A 331 -11.16 -12.95 -37.87
C ARG A 331 -10.30 -13.98 -38.60
N PHE A 332 -9.97 -15.08 -37.91
CA PHE A 332 -9.25 -16.19 -38.51
C PHE A 332 -10.14 -16.94 -39.49
N VAL A 333 -9.71 -17.06 -40.75
CA VAL A 333 -10.52 -17.69 -41.80
C VAL A 333 -10.79 -19.17 -41.50
N ALA A 334 -9.82 -19.86 -40.89
CA ALA A 334 -9.88 -21.30 -40.69
C ALA A 334 -10.69 -21.75 -39.44
N SER A 335 -10.79 -20.90 -38.42
CA SER A 335 -11.56 -21.17 -37.18
C SER A 335 -12.82 -20.31 -37.03
N ASP A 336 -12.96 -19.25 -37.84
CA ASP A 336 -14.02 -18.23 -37.75
C ASP A 336 -14.04 -17.43 -36.43
N GLU A 337 -12.92 -17.44 -35.70
CA GLU A 337 -12.77 -16.72 -34.42
C GLU A 337 -12.30 -15.29 -34.62
N GLU A 338 -12.93 -14.33 -33.93
CA GLU A 338 -12.59 -12.91 -33.95
C GLU A 338 -11.41 -12.59 -33.03
N VAL A 339 -10.56 -11.65 -33.46
CA VAL A 339 -9.57 -11.05 -32.57
C VAL A 339 -10.24 -9.99 -31.68
N VAL A 340 -9.62 -9.62 -30.56
CA VAL A 340 -10.20 -8.64 -29.63
C VAL A 340 -9.54 -7.28 -29.82
N PRO A 341 -10.26 -6.20 -30.18
CA PRO A 341 -9.65 -4.88 -30.29
C PRO A 341 -9.08 -4.40 -28.94
N THR A 342 -7.86 -3.87 -28.91
CA THR A 342 -7.20 -3.51 -27.64
C THR A 342 -7.93 -2.43 -26.87
N HIS A 343 -8.50 -1.44 -27.57
CA HIS A 343 -9.20 -0.30 -26.96
C HIS A 343 -10.53 -0.68 -26.29
N SER A 344 -11.14 -1.80 -26.72
CA SER A 344 -12.39 -2.32 -26.16
C SER A 344 -12.18 -3.56 -25.28
N ALA A 345 -10.95 -4.06 -25.18
CA ALA A 345 -10.61 -5.22 -24.37
C ALA A 345 -10.85 -4.90 -22.89
N ASN A 346 -11.69 -5.72 -22.24
CA ASN A 346 -11.99 -5.57 -20.83
C ASN A 346 -10.92 -6.25 -19.95
N MET A 347 -11.04 -6.12 -18.63
CA MET A 347 -10.06 -6.68 -17.69
C MET A 347 -9.90 -8.21 -17.84
N ILE A 348 -10.99 -8.94 -18.09
CA ILE A 348 -10.98 -10.41 -18.22
C ILE A 348 -10.25 -10.82 -19.50
N ASP A 349 -10.40 -10.06 -20.58
CA ASP A 349 -9.66 -10.26 -21.83
C ASP A 349 -8.15 -10.18 -21.57
N TRP A 350 -7.70 -9.18 -20.81
CA TRP A 350 -6.29 -9.04 -20.44
C TRP A 350 -5.79 -10.15 -19.51
N MET A 351 -6.60 -10.57 -18.53
CA MET A 351 -6.26 -11.70 -17.67
C MET A 351 -6.14 -13.00 -18.47
N THR A 352 -7.00 -13.19 -19.48
CA THR A 352 -6.97 -14.35 -20.36
C THR A 352 -5.77 -14.30 -21.30
N TYR A 353 -5.53 -13.14 -21.91
CA TYR A 353 -4.42 -12.87 -22.83
C TYR A 353 -3.06 -13.22 -22.22
N TYR A 354 -2.80 -12.72 -21.01
CA TYR A 354 -1.56 -12.98 -20.28
C TYR A 354 -1.57 -14.27 -19.45
N ALA A 355 -2.67 -15.03 -19.49
CA ALA A 355 -2.91 -16.20 -18.65
C ALA A 355 -2.60 -15.89 -17.16
N CYS A 356 -3.14 -14.79 -16.64
CA CYS A 356 -2.98 -14.34 -15.26
C CYS A 356 -3.80 -15.23 -14.31
N ASN A 357 -3.33 -16.45 -14.08
CA ASN A 357 -3.90 -17.40 -13.15
C ASN A 357 -2.80 -18.12 -12.36
N LEU A 358 -3.16 -18.80 -11.27
CA LEU A 358 -2.21 -19.47 -10.38
C LEU A 358 -1.48 -20.66 -11.03
N MET A 359 -2.02 -21.19 -12.12
CA MET A 359 -1.39 -22.29 -12.87
C MET A 359 -0.31 -21.79 -13.83
N ASN A 360 -0.21 -20.47 -14.06
CA ASN A 360 0.87 -19.88 -14.84
C ASN A 360 2.12 -19.72 -13.97
N PRO A 361 3.24 -20.42 -14.27
CA PRO A 361 4.46 -20.33 -13.48
C PRO A 361 5.02 -18.91 -13.37
N LYS A 362 4.83 -18.06 -14.39
CA LYS A 362 5.28 -16.66 -14.37
C LYS A 362 4.60 -15.89 -13.24
N VAL A 363 3.29 -16.09 -13.06
CA VAL A 363 2.51 -15.48 -11.98
C VAL A 363 2.96 -16.01 -10.62
N LEU A 364 3.10 -17.34 -10.49
CA LEU A 364 3.50 -17.97 -9.23
C LEU A 364 4.90 -17.51 -8.76
N VAL A 365 5.87 -17.49 -9.69
CA VAL A 365 7.21 -16.96 -9.40
C VAL A 365 7.15 -15.49 -9.03
N GLY A 366 6.34 -14.69 -9.75
CA GLY A 366 6.07 -13.30 -9.39
C GLY A 366 5.60 -13.16 -7.93
N ILE A 367 4.61 -13.96 -7.51
CA ILE A 367 4.10 -13.94 -6.12
C ILE A 367 5.22 -14.20 -5.10
N PHE A 368 6.05 -15.23 -5.34
CA PHE A 368 7.17 -15.53 -4.45
C PHE A 368 8.20 -14.40 -4.41
N LEU A 369 8.53 -13.80 -5.55
CA LEU A 369 9.45 -12.65 -5.60
C LEU A 369 8.87 -11.43 -4.87
N GLY A 370 7.56 -11.24 -4.94
CA GLY A 370 6.84 -10.18 -4.22
C GLY A 370 6.95 -10.37 -2.72
N ALA A 371 6.59 -11.55 -2.23
CA ALA A 371 6.71 -11.90 -0.82
C ALA A 371 8.17 -11.83 -0.32
N MET A 372 9.12 -12.36 -1.10
CA MET A 372 10.54 -12.29 -0.78
C MET A 372 11.02 -10.84 -0.63
N SER A 373 10.60 -9.94 -1.53
CA SER A 373 11.01 -8.53 -1.50
C SER A 373 10.63 -7.85 -0.18
N ILE A 374 9.47 -8.20 0.39
CA ILE A 374 9.03 -7.69 1.71
C ILE A 374 9.99 -8.13 2.81
N PHE A 375 10.29 -9.43 2.91
CA PHE A 375 11.19 -9.94 3.95
C PHE A 375 12.61 -9.41 3.80
N VAL A 376 13.12 -9.34 2.57
CA VAL A 376 14.45 -8.79 2.29
C VAL A 376 14.50 -7.31 2.66
N PHE A 377 13.47 -6.53 2.31
CA PHE A 377 13.37 -5.12 2.71
C PHE A 377 13.43 -4.95 4.23
N CYS A 378 12.59 -5.68 4.98
CA CYS A 378 12.59 -5.62 6.45
C CYS A 378 13.95 -6.03 7.03
N ALA A 379 14.58 -7.08 6.51
CA ALA A 379 15.88 -7.52 6.99
C ALA A 379 16.96 -6.45 6.77
N MET A 380 16.94 -5.75 5.64
CA MET A 380 17.89 -4.67 5.36
C MET A 380 17.69 -3.49 6.29
N THR A 381 16.44 -3.02 6.47
CA THR A 381 16.13 -1.87 7.33
C THR A 381 16.43 -2.16 8.79
N MET A 382 16.07 -3.34 9.31
CA MET A 382 16.40 -3.73 10.69
C MET A 382 17.91 -3.83 10.92
N LYS A 383 18.66 -4.44 9.99
CA LYS A 383 20.12 -4.51 10.10
C LYS A 383 20.77 -3.13 10.00
N ALA A 384 20.23 -2.23 9.19
CA ALA A 384 20.70 -0.84 9.09
C ALA A 384 20.54 -0.09 10.41
N VAL A 385 19.36 -0.16 11.03
CA VAL A 385 19.11 0.43 12.35
C VAL A 385 20.04 -0.19 13.40
N GLY A 386 20.19 -1.51 13.42
CA GLY A 386 21.09 -2.19 14.34
C GLY A 386 22.55 -1.73 14.24
N ARG A 387 23.07 -1.54 13.02
CA ARG A 387 24.42 -0.98 12.81
C ARG A 387 24.54 0.46 13.31
N ALA A 388 23.55 1.30 13.00
CA ALA A 388 23.54 2.70 13.43
C ALA A 388 23.44 2.82 14.97
N ALA A 389 22.57 2.02 15.59
CA ALA A 389 22.39 1.96 17.03
C ALA A 389 23.65 1.47 17.74
N PHE A 390 24.34 0.45 17.20
CA PHE A 390 25.62 0.00 17.75
C PHE A 390 26.67 1.12 17.75
N GLY A 391 26.79 1.85 16.64
CA GLY A 391 27.69 3.01 16.56
C GLY A 391 27.34 4.10 17.57
N MET A 392 26.04 4.37 17.75
CA MET A 392 25.54 5.32 18.76
C MET A 392 25.91 4.91 20.19
N VAL A 393 25.70 3.63 20.53
CA VAL A 393 25.99 3.10 21.87
C VAL A 393 27.49 3.17 22.17
N GLU A 394 28.35 2.77 21.24
CA GLU A 394 29.80 2.82 21.44
C GLU A 394 30.29 4.27 21.60
N GLU A 395 29.74 5.22 20.85
CA GLU A 395 30.08 6.63 20.98
C GLU A 395 29.65 7.22 22.33
N VAL A 396 28.40 6.96 22.77
CA VAL A 396 27.93 7.39 24.09
C VAL A 396 28.79 6.79 25.21
N ARG A 397 29.14 5.50 25.10
CA ARG A 397 30.04 4.82 26.06
C ARG A 397 31.45 5.39 26.04
N ARG A 398 31.97 5.76 24.86
CA ARG A 398 33.28 6.42 24.73
C ARG A 398 33.26 7.75 25.48
N GLN A 399 32.25 8.60 25.26
CA GLN A 399 32.14 9.89 25.94
C GLN A 399 32.06 9.73 27.46
N PHE A 400 31.25 8.79 27.98
CA PHE A 400 31.18 8.56 29.42
C PHE A 400 32.48 8.01 30.03
N ARG A 401 33.22 7.16 29.30
CA ARG A 401 34.49 6.60 29.78
C ARG A 401 35.62 7.64 29.75
N GLU A 402 35.74 8.39 28.65
CA GLU A 402 36.83 9.35 28.45
C GLU A 402 36.61 10.67 29.18
N ASN A 403 35.35 11.03 29.45
CA ASN A 403 35.00 12.27 30.13
C ASN A 403 34.02 12.04 31.29
N PRO A 404 34.48 11.53 32.45
CA PRO A 404 33.63 11.23 33.60
C PRO A 404 32.87 12.44 34.16
N GLY A 405 33.32 13.68 33.87
CA GLY A 405 32.63 14.91 34.23
C GLY A 405 31.21 15.03 33.64
N ILE A 406 30.90 14.26 32.59
CA ILE A 406 29.55 14.20 32.02
C ILE A 406 28.56 13.56 33.01
N MET A 407 28.94 12.43 33.62
CA MET A 407 28.07 11.71 34.58
C MET A 407 27.89 12.50 35.90
N ASN A 408 28.85 13.38 36.20
CA ASN A 408 28.78 14.28 37.35
C ASN A 408 28.12 15.63 37.01
N PHE A 409 27.58 15.78 35.80
CA PHE A 409 26.93 17.00 35.30
C PHE A 409 27.82 18.27 35.32
N THR A 410 29.14 18.11 35.32
CA THR A 410 30.10 19.24 35.31
C THR A 410 30.55 19.62 33.90
N VAL A 411 30.45 18.69 32.94
CA VAL A 411 30.83 18.88 31.53
C VAL A 411 29.65 18.53 30.63
N LYS A 412 29.42 19.34 29.60
CA LYS A 412 28.38 19.04 28.59
C LYS A 412 28.85 17.92 27.65
N PRO A 413 28.00 16.94 27.32
CA PRO A 413 28.27 15.94 26.30
C PRO A 413 28.51 16.57 24.91
N ASP A 414 29.22 15.85 24.05
CA ASP A 414 29.26 16.17 22.62
C ASP A 414 28.05 15.55 21.93
N TYR A 415 27.06 16.38 21.62
CA TYR A 415 25.86 15.97 20.91
C TYR A 415 26.07 15.82 19.40
N ALA A 416 27.07 16.49 18.81
CA ALA A 416 27.28 16.53 17.37
C ALA A 416 27.76 15.19 16.82
N SER A 417 28.63 14.49 17.55
CA SER A 417 29.15 13.18 17.15
C SER A 417 28.06 12.10 17.02
N PRO A 418 27.19 11.87 18.03
CA PRO A 418 25.97 11.07 17.92
C PRO A 418 25.11 11.39 16.68
N VAL A 419 24.81 12.67 16.47
CA VAL A 419 23.97 13.13 15.33
C VAL A 419 24.64 12.83 13.99
N ALA A 420 25.95 13.02 13.88
CA ALA A 420 26.69 12.73 12.66
C ALA A 420 26.68 11.22 12.31
N ILE A 421 26.77 10.35 13.32
CA ILE A 421 26.70 8.88 13.15
C ILE A 421 25.34 8.49 12.57
N SER A 422 24.23 8.92 13.18
CA SER A 422 22.90 8.57 12.72
C SER A 422 22.60 9.15 11.33
N THR A 423 23.02 10.41 11.07
CA THR A 423 22.81 11.08 9.78
C THR A 423 23.52 10.36 8.64
N LYS A 424 24.82 10.06 8.80
CA LYS A 424 25.61 9.39 7.77
C LYS A 424 25.14 7.97 7.53
N ALA A 425 24.78 7.25 8.60
CA ALA A 425 24.24 5.91 8.48
C ALA A 425 22.89 5.93 7.74
N ALA A 426 21.95 6.77 8.13
CA ALA A 426 20.64 6.87 7.49
C ALA A 426 20.75 7.16 5.98
N GLN A 427 21.56 8.14 5.60
CA GLN A 427 21.75 8.51 4.18
C GLN A 427 22.35 7.39 3.34
N LYS A 428 23.31 6.65 3.88
CA LYS A 428 23.95 5.54 3.16
C LYS A 428 23.04 4.32 3.09
N GLU A 429 22.39 3.98 4.19
CA GLU A 429 21.65 2.73 4.36
C GLU A 429 20.27 2.77 3.71
N MET A 430 19.68 3.95 3.47
CA MET A 430 18.39 4.07 2.76
C MET A 430 18.48 3.72 1.26
N ILE A 431 19.66 3.80 0.64
CA ILE A 431 19.83 3.65 -0.81
C ILE A 431 19.43 2.25 -1.27
N VAL A 432 19.95 1.20 -0.63
CA VAL A 432 19.74 -0.18 -1.08
C VAL A 432 18.28 -0.63 -0.97
N PRO A 433 17.57 -0.40 0.17
CA PRO A 433 16.15 -0.69 0.26
C PRO A 433 15.29 0.08 -0.75
N SER A 434 15.61 1.34 -1.04
CA SER A 434 14.91 2.12 -2.07
C SER A 434 15.14 1.55 -3.48
N LEU A 435 16.38 1.17 -3.81
CA LEU A 435 16.71 0.55 -5.08
C LEU A 435 16.00 -0.81 -5.26
N LEU A 436 15.82 -1.58 -4.19
CA LEU A 436 15.04 -2.83 -4.25
C LEU A 436 13.62 -2.56 -4.77
N GLY A 437 12.92 -1.56 -4.22
CA GLY A 437 11.56 -1.20 -4.63
C GLY A 437 11.47 -0.67 -6.05
N LEU A 438 12.51 0.02 -6.54
CA LEU A 438 12.58 0.58 -7.89
C LEU A 438 12.97 -0.47 -8.94
N LEU A 439 13.97 -1.30 -8.68
CA LEU A 439 14.55 -2.21 -9.66
C LEU A 439 13.79 -3.53 -9.76
N THR A 440 13.18 -4.01 -8.68
CA THR A 440 12.49 -5.32 -8.68
C THR A 440 11.34 -5.38 -9.69
N PRO A 441 10.41 -4.42 -9.76
CA PRO A 441 9.33 -4.45 -10.74
C PRO A 441 9.84 -4.39 -12.19
N VAL A 442 10.90 -3.61 -12.44
CA VAL A 442 11.52 -3.49 -13.76
C VAL A 442 12.16 -4.82 -14.17
N ALA A 443 12.98 -5.42 -13.29
CA ALA A 443 13.63 -6.70 -13.56
C ALA A 443 12.61 -7.81 -13.76
N VAL A 444 11.60 -7.91 -12.91
CA VAL A 444 10.52 -8.90 -13.03
C VAL A 444 9.72 -8.68 -14.30
N GLY A 445 9.42 -7.44 -14.67
CA GLY A 445 8.72 -7.12 -15.91
C GLY A 445 9.52 -7.51 -17.14
N LEU A 446 10.81 -7.16 -17.21
CA LEU A 446 11.66 -7.52 -18.35
C LEU A 446 11.88 -9.03 -18.45
N LEU A 447 12.01 -9.73 -17.32
CA LEU A 447 12.24 -11.17 -17.33
C LEU A 447 10.94 -11.96 -17.53
N LEU A 448 9.92 -11.75 -16.69
CA LEU A 448 8.71 -12.58 -16.62
C LEU A 448 7.49 -11.98 -17.34
N GLY A 449 7.60 -10.76 -17.88
CA GLY A 449 6.52 -10.08 -18.57
C GLY A 449 5.39 -9.60 -17.65
N VAL A 450 4.27 -9.21 -18.26
CA VAL A 450 3.12 -8.62 -17.56
C VAL A 450 2.55 -9.56 -16.50
N ALA A 451 2.41 -10.85 -16.81
CA ALA A 451 1.91 -11.86 -15.88
C ALA A 451 2.78 -11.99 -14.62
N GLY A 452 4.11 -11.93 -14.77
CA GLY A 452 5.04 -11.95 -13.63
C GLY A 452 4.93 -10.72 -12.74
N VAL A 453 4.74 -9.54 -13.33
CA VAL A 453 4.52 -8.29 -12.58
C VAL A 453 3.20 -8.33 -11.82
N MET A 454 2.12 -8.85 -12.42
CA MET A 454 0.85 -9.06 -11.71
C MET A 454 1.05 -9.95 -10.48
N GLY A 455 1.76 -11.06 -10.63
CA GLY A 455 2.13 -11.93 -9.51
C GLY A 455 2.95 -11.20 -8.43
N LEU A 456 3.97 -10.42 -8.85
CA LEU A 456 4.82 -9.62 -7.97
C LEU A 456 4.01 -8.67 -7.10
N LEU A 457 3.11 -7.91 -7.71
CA LEU A 457 2.28 -6.93 -7.02
C LEU A 457 1.31 -7.60 -6.04
N VAL A 458 0.71 -8.73 -6.40
CA VAL A 458 -0.15 -9.51 -5.49
C VAL A 458 0.63 -10.09 -4.31
N GLY A 459 1.82 -10.65 -4.55
CA GLY A 459 2.68 -11.19 -3.50
C GLY A 459 3.19 -10.12 -2.55
N ALA A 460 3.64 -8.97 -3.09
CA ALA A 460 4.08 -7.82 -2.31
C ALA A 460 2.94 -7.22 -1.49
N LEU A 461 1.74 -7.11 -2.06
CA LEU A 461 0.55 -6.63 -1.36
C LEU A 461 0.18 -7.55 -0.19
N THR A 462 -0.05 -8.84 -0.46
CA THR A 462 -0.58 -9.77 0.55
C THR A 462 0.41 -10.01 1.69
N CYS A 463 1.69 -10.23 1.37
CA CYS A 463 2.73 -10.41 2.38
C CYS A 463 3.06 -9.08 3.08
N GLY A 464 3.21 -8.00 2.31
CA GLY A 464 3.61 -6.69 2.83
C GLY A 464 2.58 -6.10 3.76
N PHE A 465 1.29 -6.23 3.44
CA PHE A 465 0.20 -5.81 4.32
C PHE A 465 0.25 -6.52 5.67
N CYS A 466 0.32 -7.86 5.67
CA CYS A 466 0.40 -8.66 6.89
C CYS A 466 1.65 -8.32 7.72
N MET A 467 2.81 -8.21 7.08
CA MET A 467 4.07 -7.87 7.74
C MET A 467 4.06 -6.45 8.32
N ALA A 468 3.49 -5.48 7.61
CA ALA A 468 3.41 -4.10 8.07
C ALA A 468 2.60 -3.98 9.37
N ILE A 469 1.44 -4.64 9.44
CA ILE A 469 0.59 -4.66 10.63
C ILE A 469 1.27 -5.39 11.78
N PHE A 470 1.81 -6.58 11.49
CA PHE A 470 2.57 -7.35 12.47
C PHE A 470 3.65 -6.50 13.13
N MET A 471 4.50 -5.84 12.34
CA MET A 471 5.63 -5.08 12.86
C MET A 471 5.20 -3.81 13.58
N ALA A 472 4.23 -3.06 13.04
CA ALA A 472 3.70 -1.86 13.68
C ALA A 472 3.09 -2.17 15.04
N ASN A 473 2.28 -3.23 15.13
CA ASN A 473 1.59 -3.59 16.36
C ASN A 473 2.53 -4.23 17.37
N ALA A 474 3.43 -5.14 16.97
CA ALA A 474 4.42 -5.73 17.88
C ALA A 474 5.25 -4.64 18.59
N GLY A 475 5.79 -3.69 17.82
CA GLY A 475 6.54 -2.56 18.38
C GLY A 475 5.69 -1.65 19.27
N GLY A 476 4.45 -1.34 18.88
CA GLY A 476 3.54 -0.56 19.71
C GLY A 476 3.19 -1.23 21.03
N THR A 477 2.96 -2.55 21.03
CA THR A 477 2.67 -3.32 22.25
C THR A 477 3.88 -3.38 23.18
N TRP A 478 5.11 -3.55 22.68
CA TRP A 478 6.32 -3.51 23.53
C TRP A 478 6.53 -2.15 24.19
N ASP A 479 6.36 -1.06 23.45
CA ASP A 479 6.53 0.30 23.98
C ASP A 479 5.51 0.60 25.09
N ASN A 480 4.25 0.31 24.82
CA ASN A 480 3.18 0.53 25.79
C ASN A 480 3.30 -0.43 26.99
N ALA A 481 3.82 -1.64 26.82
CA ALA A 481 4.13 -2.53 27.95
C ALA A 481 5.24 -1.95 28.85
N LYS A 482 6.27 -1.32 28.27
CA LYS A 482 7.29 -0.56 29.01
C LYS A 482 6.66 0.61 29.74
N LYS A 483 5.86 1.45 29.07
CA LYS A 483 5.16 2.60 29.68
C LYS A 483 4.24 2.18 30.83
N TYR A 484 3.53 1.07 30.69
CA TYR A 484 2.69 0.51 31.75
C TYR A 484 3.48 0.20 33.03
N ILE A 485 4.68 -0.38 32.88
CA ILE A 485 5.59 -0.62 34.01
C ILE A 485 6.14 0.70 34.55
N GLU A 486 6.50 1.66 33.69
CA GLU A 486 6.98 2.99 34.10
C GLU A 486 5.96 3.78 34.92
N ALA A 487 4.66 3.57 34.66
CA ALA A 487 3.56 4.15 35.42
C ALA A 487 3.35 3.52 36.82
N GLY A 488 4.14 2.51 37.19
CA GLY A 488 4.17 1.91 38.52
C GLY A 488 3.68 0.46 38.57
N ALA A 489 3.21 -0.11 37.47
CA ALA A 489 2.91 -1.54 37.41
C ALA A 489 4.20 -2.36 37.56
N HIS A 490 4.09 -3.55 38.14
CA HIS A 490 5.21 -4.50 38.28
C HIS A 490 6.49 -3.91 38.95
N GLY A 491 6.32 -2.90 39.80
CA GLY A 491 7.40 -2.32 40.60
C GLY A 491 8.05 -1.05 40.04
N GLY A 492 7.66 -0.58 38.86
CA GLY A 492 8.11 0.73 38.37
C GLY A 492 9.50 0.76 37.72
N LYS A 493 9.97 1.98 37.42
CA LYS A 493 11.26 2.27 36.79
C LYS A 493 12.44 1.69 37.59
N GLY A 494 13.44 1.15 36.88
CA GLY A 494 14.69 0.64 37.45
C GLY A 494 14.64 -0.82 37.92
N THR A 495 13.47 -1.44 37.98
CA THR A 495 13.29 -2.87 38.28
C THR A 495 13.80 -3.76 37.14
N ASP A 496 14.04 -5.04 37.42
CA ASP A 496 14.46 -5.98 36.37
C ASP A 496 13.35 -6.22 35.33
N ALA A 497 12.08 -6.13 35.74
CA ALA A 497 10.95 -6.12 34.81
C ALA A 497 10.97 -4.90 33.89
N HIS A 498 11.26 -3.70 34.43
CA HIS A 498 11.43 -2.50 33.60
C HIS A 498 12.57 -2.64 32.61
N LYS A 499 13.75 -3.13 33.04
CA LYS A 499 14.88 -3.39 32.13
C LYS A 499 14.51 -4.40 31.04
N ALA A 500 13.79 -5.48 31.38
CA ALA A 500 13.32 -6.44 30.39
C ALA A 500 12.36 -5.81 29.38
N ALA A 501 11.45 -4.94 29.83
CA ALA A 501 10.54 -4.23 28.96
C ALA A 501 11.24 -3.21 28.04
N VAL A 502 12.27 -2.52 28.54
CA VAL A 502 13.13 -1.65 27.73
C VAL A 502 13.82 -2.47 26.62
N VAL A 503 14.29 -3.69 26.92
CA VAL A 503 14.86 -4.56 25.88
C VAL A 503 13.81 -4.91 24.82
N GLY A 504 12.57 -5.24 25.21
CA GLY A 504 11.47 -5.48 24.26
C GLY A 504 11.18 -4.27 23.37
N ASP A 505 11.10 -3.08 23.96
CA ASP A 505 10.85 -1.83 23.23
C ASP A 505 11.97 -1.51 22.22
N THR A 506 13.23 -1.64 22.63
CA THR A 506 14.38 -1.42 21.72
C THR A 506 14.45 -2.43 20.56
N VAL A 507 13.88 -3.63 20.71
CA VAL A 507 13.66 -4.57 19.59
C VAL A 507 12.49 -4.10 18.71
N GLY A 508 11.47 -3.50 19.31
CA GLY A 508 10.27 -2.96 18.67
C GLY A 508 10.48 -1.66 17.88
N ASP A 509 11.45 -0.83 18.23
CA ASP A 509 11.72 0.45 17.55
C ASP A 509 11.97 0.29 16.03
N PRO A 510 12.92 -0.56 15.55
CA PRO A 510 13.09 -0.77 14.11
C PRO A 510 11.88 -1.45 13.45
N PHE A 511 11.01 -2.10 14.23
CA PHE A 511 9.77 -2.69 13.74
C PHE A 511 8.72 -1.62 13.46
N LYS A 512 8.39 -0.80 14.47
CA LYS A 512 7.29 0.16 14.40
C LYS A 512 7.64 1.48 13.72
N ASP A 513 8.92 1.89 13.67
CA ASP A 513 9.31 3.22 13.19
C ASP A 513 10.20 3.21 11.95
N THR A 514 10.69 2.05 11.53
CA THR A 514 11.47 1.93 10.29
C THR A 514 10.84 0.95 9.31
N SER A 515 10.81 -0.33 9.66
CA SER A 515 10.48 -1.39 8.71
C SER A 515 8.98 -1.43 8.41
N GLY A 516 8.14 -1.52 9.46
CA GLY A 516 6.69 -1.66 9.34
C GLY A 516 6.01 -0.56 8.53
N PRO A 517 6.17 0.74 8.89
CA PRO A 517 5.56 1.84 8.15
C PRO A 517 6.09 1.95 6.71
N SER A 518 7.37 1.63 6.48
CA SER A 518 7.98 1.72 5.14
C SER A 518 7.45 0.67 4.17
N LEU A 519 6.90 -0.45 4.66
CA LEU A 519 6.30 -1.48 3.79
C LEU A 519 5.09 -0.96 3.02
N ASN A 520 4.26 -0.10 3.62
CA ASN A 520 3.16 0.56 2.92
C ASN A 520 3.67 1.37 1.71
N ILE A 521 4.79 2.09 1.89
CA ILE A 521 5.43 2.86 0.82
C ILE A 521 5.99 1.92 -0.24
N LEU A 522 6.68 0.84 0.17
CA LEU A 522 7.26 -0.14 -0.75
C LEU A 522 6.19 -0.75 -1.67
N ILE A 523 5.04 -1.16 -1.13
CA ILE A 523 3.92 -1.72 -1.91
C ILE A 523 3.44 -0.72 -2.96
N LYS A 524 3.17 0.53 -2.55
CA LYS A 524 2.70 1.59 -3.45
C LYS A 524 3.75 1.96 -4.50
N LEU A 525 5.02 2.05 -4.10
CA LEU A 525 6.13 2.36 -4.98
C LEU A 525 6.29 1.28 -6.05
N MET A 526 6.29 0.00 -5.67
CA MET A 526 6.39 -1.10 -6.63
C MET A 526 5.24 -1.09 -7.64
N SER A 527 4.02 -0.83 -7.19
CA SER A 527 2.86 -0.68 -8.07
C SER A 527 3.01 0.50 -9.03
N MET A 528 3.41 1.67 -8.54
CA MET A 528 3.62 2.86 -9.37
C MET A 528 4.74 2.67 -10.40
N VAL A 529 5.85 2.04 -10.01
CA VAL A 529 6.94 1.72 -10.94
C VAL A 529 6.44 0.78 -12.03
N SER A 530 5.69 -0.27 -11.67
CA SER A 530 5.08 -1.19 -12.65
C SER A 530 4.21 -0.46 -13.66
N VAL A 531 3.34 0.45 -13.19
CA VAL A 531 2.49 1.31 -14.04
C VAL A 531 3.35 2.10 -15.02
N VAL A 532 4.38 2.81 -14.55
CA VAL A 532 5.25 3.62 -15.41
C VAL A 532 6.02 2.79 -16.45
N VAL A 533 6.45 1.58 -16.09
CA VAL A 533 7.26 0.73 -17.01
C VAL A 533 6.42 -0.27 -17.81
N ALA A 534 5.10 -0.26 -17.70
CA ALA A 534 4.22 -1.22 -18.38
C ALA A 534 4.47 -1.27 -19.90
N GLY A 535 4.55 -0.13 -20.58
CA GLY A 535 4.85 -0.07 -22.02
C GLY A 535 6.22 -0.66 -22.40
N LEU A 536 7.23 -0.48 -21.54
CA LEU A 536 8.55 -1.12 -21.71
C LEU A 536 8.43 -2.65 -21.62
N VAL A 537 7.69 -3.14 -20.63
CA VAL A 537 7.47 -4.58 -20.40
C VAL A 537 6.70 -5.25 -21.54
N VAL A 538 5.64 -4.59 -22.03
CA VAL A 538 4.84 -5.07 -23.16
C VAL A 538 5.69 -5.30 -24.41
N ARG A 539 6.66 -4.42 -24.66
CA ARG A 539 7.47 -4.47 -25.88
C ARG A 539 8.74 -5.30 -25.76
N TYR A 540 9.42 -5.26 -24.61
CA TYR A 540 10.80 -5.74 -24.48
C TYR A 540 11.00 -6.84 -23.45
N SER A 541 9.93 -7.36 -22.83
CA SER A 541 10.08 -8.53 -21.97
C SER A 541 10.52 -9.77 -22.75
N LEU A 542 11.25 -10.68 -22.10
CA LEU A 542 11.67 -11.95 -22.72
C LEU A 542 10.45 -12.74 -23.24
N ALA A 543 9.32 -12.65 -22.52
CA ALA A 543 8.05 -13.20 -22.95
C ALA A 543 7.51 -12.53 -24.23
N ALA A 544 7.56 -11.20 -24.32
CA ALA A 544 7.15 -10.46 -25.52
C ALA A 544 8.06 -10.76 -26.73
N LEU A 545 9.34 -11.06 -26.47
CA LEU A 545 10.33 -11.48 -27.47
C LEU A 545 10.20 -12.97 -27.86
N GLY A 546 9.24 -13.71 -27.29
CA GLY A 546 8.96 -15.10 -27.65
C GLY A 546 9.98 -16.12 -27.12
N ILE A 547 10.78 -15.77 -26.12
CA ILE A 547 11.80 -16.67 -25.56
C ILE A 547 11.14 -17.75 -24.68
N PHE A 548 10.01 -17.44 -24.01
CA PHE A 548 9.20 -18.39 -23.25
C PHE A 548 7.82 -17.83 -22.85
#